data_AF-A0A3S3RV81-F1
#
_entry.id   AF-A0A3S3RV81-F1
#
_cell.length_a   1.000
_cell.length_b   1.000
_cell.length_c   1.000
_cell.angle_alpha   90.00
_cell.angle_beta   90.00
_cell.angle_gamma   90.00
#
_symmetry.space_group_name_H-M   'P 1'
#
loop_
_entity.id
_entity.type
_entity.pdbx_description
1 polymer ?
#
loop_
_entity_poly.entity_id
_entity_poly.type
_entity_poly.pdbx_seq_one_letter_code
_entity_poly.pdbx_strand_id
1 'polypeptide(L)'
;MPKIIEIGKKNALCGKRVFEILANLKDFGRGRYLVRNTFLKQYPSKTYFKVIEAWPQMDADLANGRCFVEQVFNGKRVPGITEICTYHPDYALIPKEDEADFIIENPPVWGESDVQLLPKYIKVPPVMAEFLNRKKLNIRPNITLKGLSKERHGYDAKSLIEFRIPAVYDQSKFLFQYKYRIADEDNGEKPDIDYDKHPLYCERLLQGIEMVETVK
;
A
#
# COMPACT_ATOMS: atom_id res chain seq x y z
N MET A 1 36.06 -17.46 25.30
CA MET A 1 34.59 -17.55 25.29
C MET A 1 34.17 -18.55 24.22
N PRO A 2 33.24 -19.47 24.50
CA PRO A 2 32.77 -20.43 23.49
C PRO A 2 32.10 -19.67 22.33
N LYS A 3 32.35 -20.14 21.10
CA LYS A 3 31.77 -19.55 19.88
C LYS A 3 30.32 -20.03 19.74
N ILE A 4 29.36 -19.15 20.01
CA ILE A 4 27.95 -19.44 19.78
C ILE A 4 27.70 -19.39 18.27
N ILE A 5 27.25 -20.51 17.70
CA ILE A 5 26.83 -20.61 16.30
C ILE A 5 25.31 -20.69 16.30
N GLU A 6 24.65 -19.60 15.93
CA GLU A 6 23.20 -19.57 15.78
C GLU A 6 22.80 -20.32 14.50
N ILE A 7 22.00 -21.37 14.62
CA ILE A 7 21.49 -22.16 13.49
C ILE A 7 19.99 -21.88 13.36
N GLY A 8 19.55 -21.44 12.18
CA GLY A 8 18.13 -21.23 11.85
C GLY A 8 17.80 -19.81 11.35
N LYS A 9 16.51 -19.60 11.00
CA LYS A 9 16.01 -18.28 10.57
C LYS A 9 15.76 -17.42 11.80
N LYS A 10 16.38 -16.24 11.86
CA LYS A 10 16.15 -15.28 12.94
C LYS A 10 14.69 -14.81 12.93
N ASN A 11 14.02 -14.87 14.08
CA ASN A 11 12.69 -14.30 14.27
C ASN A 11 12.84 -12.89 14.85
N ALA A 12 12.20 -11.91 14.21
CA ALA A 12 12.21 -10.53 14.70
C ALA A 12 11.11 -10.25 15.74
N LEU A 13 10.07 -11.09 15.77
CA LEU A 13 8.92 -10.94 16.67
C LEU A 13 9.34 -11.26 18.11
N CYS A 14 9.12 -10.31 19.00
CA CYS A 14 9.42 -10.43 20.41
C CYS A 14 8.28 -9.80 21.19
N GLY A 15 7.64 -10.54 22.09
CA GLY A 15 6.52 -10.03 22.87
C GLY A 15 5.47 -11.10 23.12
N LYS A 16 4.26 -10.64 23.48
CA LYS A 16 3.07 -11.47 23.70
C LYS A 16 2.06 -11.24 22.58
N ARG A 17 1.07 -12.13 22.47
CA ARG A 17 -0.10 -11.92 21.62
C ARG A 17 -1.02 -10.87 22.25
N VAL A 18 -1.93 -10.31 21.45
CA VAL A 18 -2.83 -9.25 21.93
C VAL A 18 -3.71 -9.76 23.08
N PHE A 19 -4.38 -10.90 22.92
CA PHE A 19 -5.31 -11.38 23.96
C PHE A 19 -4.62 -12.03 25.16
N GLU A 20 -3.37 -12.50 25.04
CA GLU A 20 -2.54 -12.84 26.20
C GLU A 20 -2.31 -11.64 27.13
N ILE A 21 -2.33 -10.42 26.58
CA ILE A 21 -2.23 -9.18 27.34
C ILE A 21 -3.63 -8.74 27.79
N LEU A 22 -4.55 -8.56 26.84
CA LEU A 22 -5.84 -7.92 27.10
C LEU A 22 -6.78 -8.77 27.97
N ALA A 23 -6.74 -10.09 27.89
CA ALA A 23 -7.60 -10.96 28.70
C ALA A 23 -7.26 -10.88 30.21
N ASN A 24 -6.07 -10.42 30.56
CA ASN A 24 -5.64 -10.21 31.94
C ASN A 24 -6.05 -8.83 32.50
N LEU A 25 -6.61 -7.95 31.67
CA LEU A 25 -7.00 -6.60 32.04
C LEU A 25 -8.52 -6.51 32.21
N LYS A 26 -8.95 -5.65 33.14
CA LYS A 26 -10.38 -5.31 33.28
C LYS A 26 -10.89 -4.69 31.97
N ASP A 27 -12.10 -5.07 31.57
CA ASP A 27 -12.77 -4.59 30.35
C ASP A 27 -11.90 -4.75 29.10
N PHE A 28 -11.13 -5.84 29.05
CA PHE A 28 -10.15 -6.16 27.99
C PHE A 28 -9.16 -5.03 27.68
N GLY A 29 -8.82 -4.23 28.70
CA GLY A 29 -7.85 -3.14 28.55
C GLY A 29 -8.36 -1.97 27.70
N ARG A 30 -9.68 -1.74 27.65
CA ARG A 30 -10.24 -0.56 26.97
C ARG A 30 -9.57 0.73 27.45
N GLY A 31 -9.12 1.55 26.50
CA GLY A 31 -8.39 2.79 26.73
C GLY A 31 -6.89 2.63 27.03
N ARG A 32 -6.37 1.41 27.13
CA ARG A 32 -4.92 1.15 27.31
C ARG A 32 -4.18 1.20 25.99
N TYR A 33 -2.86 1.41 26.09
CA TYR A 33 -1.97 1.52 24.93
C TYR A 33 -1.11 0.27 24.77
N LEU A 34 -1.08 -0.25 23.56
CA LEU A 34 -0.22 -1.33 23.12
C LEU A 34 0.86 -0.79 22.17
N VAL A 35 2.01 -1.43 22.18
CA VAL A 35 3.10 -1.19 21.22
C VAL A 35 3.51 -2.49 20.56
N ARG A 36 4.04 -2.39 19.34
CA ARG A 36 4.69 -3.52 18.67
C ARG A 36 6.20 -3.35 18.72
N ASN A 37 6.90 -4.32 19.28
CA ASN A 37 8.35 -4.25 19.46
C ASN A 37 9.09 -4.16 18.13
N THR A 38 8.58 -4.84 17.09
CA THR A 38 9.13 -4.69 15.73
C THR A 38 9.02 -3.25 15.22
N PHE A 39 7.92 -2.56 15.50
CA PHE A 39 7.73 -1.17 15.06
C PHE A 39 8.59 -0.18 15.84
N LEU A 40 8.76 -0.39 17.15
CA LEU A 40 9.67 0.41 17.97
C LEU A 40 11.13 0.33 17.48
N LYS A 41 11.54 -0.82 16.93
CA LYS A 41 12.89 -1.00 16.36
C LYS A 41 13.03 -0.45 14.95
N GLN A 42 11.97 -0.55 14.15
CA GLN A 42 12.00 -0.19 12.73
C GLN A 42 11.82 1.31 12.48
N TYR A 43 11.00 1.97 13.29
CA TYR A 43 10.61 3.37 13.07
C TYR A 43 11.16 4.25 14.20
N PRO A 44 11.77 5.41 13.86
CA PRO A 44 12.38 6.28 14.86
C PRO A 44 11.33 7.00 15.72
N SER A 45 10.13 7.24 15.19
CA SER A 45 9.06 7.93 15.91
C SER A 45 8.12 6.93 16.60
N LYS A 46 7.52 7.39 17.70
CA LYS A 46 6.63 6.57 18.54
C LYS A 46 5.46 6.02 17.73
N THR A 47 5.20 4.73 17.90
CA THR A 47 4.09 4.01 17.26
C THR A 47 3.35 3.23 18.34
N TYR A 48 2.05 3.47 18.47
CA TYR A 48 1.22 2.85 19.50
C TYR A 48 -0.23 2.67 19.03
N PHE A 49 -0.93 1.79 19.72
CA PHE A 49 -2.32 1.41 19.45
C PHE A 49 -3.12 1.61 20.73
N LYS A 50 -4.13 2.48 20.68
CA LYS A 50 -5.05 2.69 21.79
C LYS A 50 -6.25 1.78 21.62
N VAL A 51 -6.48 0.89 22.57
CA VAL A 51 -7.57 -0.09 22.50
C VAL A 51 -8.91 0.62 22.69
N ILE A 52 -9.79 0.53 21.70
CA ILE A 52 -11.17 1.04 21.78
C ILE A 52 -12.10 -0.08 22.23
N GLU A 53 -11.96 -1.23 21.58
CA GLU A 53 -12.82 -2.39 21.78
C GLU A 53 -12.08 -3.66 21.37
N ALA A 54 -12.30 -4.74 22.12
CA ALA A 54 -11.64 -6.02 21.91
C ALA A 54 -12.64 -7.16 22.13
N TRP A 55 -12.76 -8.03 21.14
CA TRP A 55 -13.64 -9.20 21.12
C TRP A 55 -12.81 -10.47 20.99
N PRO A 56 -12.37 -11.07 22.12
CA PRO A 56 -11.63 -12.32 22.09
C PRO A 56 -12.53 -13.50 21.70
N GLN A 57 -11.99 -14.47 20.97
CA GLN A 57 -12.68 -15.74 20.68
C GLN A 57 -12.62 -16.73 21.85
N MET A 58 -11.82 -16.44 22.89
CA MET A 58 -11.62 -17.28 24.08
C MET A 58 -11.20 -18.72 23.75
N ASP A 59 -10.28 -18.87 22.80
CA ASP A 59 -9.59 -20.12 22.50
C ASP A 59 -8.54 -20.48 23.57
N ALA A 60 -8.14 -21.75 23.64
CA ALA A 60 -7.16 -22.23 24.63
C ALA A 60 -5.83 -21.47 24.58
N ASP A 61 -5.44 -21.03 23.38
CA ASP A 61 -4.18 -20.32 23.13
C ASP A 61 -4.34 -18.78 23.09
N LEU A 62 -5.55 -18.26 23.31
CA LEU A 62 -5.89 -16.82 23.21
C LEU A 62 -5.29 -16.17 21.94
N ALA A 63 -5.29 -16.88 20.82
CA ALA A 63 -4.64 -16.42 19.59
C ALA A 63 -5.57 -15.52 18.78
N ASN A 64 -6.86 -15.81 18.83
CA ASN A 64 -7.84 -15.32 17.87
C ASN A 64 -8.88 -14.39 18.51
N GLY A 65 -9.37 -13.47 17.69
CA GLY A 65 -10.37 -12.49 18.04
C GLY A 65 -10.19 -11.22 17.21
N ARG A 66 -11.00 -10.21 17.49
CA ARG A 66 -10.93 -8.91 16.82
C ARG A 66 -10.57 -7.83 17.81
N CYS A 67 -9.65 -6.95 17.45
CA CYS A 67 -9.25 -5.83 18.30
C CYS A 67 -9.24 -4.56 17.47
N PHE A 68 -10.09 -3.62 17.87
CA PHE A 68 -10.29 -2.32 17.22
C PHE A 68 -9.54 -1.24 18.01
N VAL A 69 -8.70 -0.49 17.31
CA VAL A 69 -7.80 0.49 17.93
C VAL A 69 -7.78 1.82 17.19
N GLU A 70 -7.50 2.90 17.93
CA GLU A 70 -6.97 4.12 17.33
C GLU A 70 -5.46 3.97 17.21
N GLN A 71 -4.93 4.10 16.00
CA GLN A 71 -3.50 3.89 15.74
C GLN A 71 -2.77 5.22 15.56
N VAL A 72 -1.62 5.34 16.21
CA VAL A 72 -0.60 6.34 15.87
C VAL A 72 0.58 5.60 15.28
N PHE A 73 0.88 5.87 14.02
CA PHE A 73 1.96 5.23 13.27
C PHE A 73 3.04 6.26 12.92
N ASN A 74 4.27 5.99 13.33
CA ASN A 74 5.43 6.85 13.11
C ASN A 74 5.16 8.33 13.47
N GLY A 75 4.60 8.55 14.66
CA GLY A 75 4.28 9.89 15.19
C GLY A 75 3.03 10.57 14.61
N LYS A 76 2.30 9.90 13.72
CA LYS A 76 1.12 10.46 13.04
C LYS A 76 -0.13 9.64 13.31
N ARG A 77 -1.27 10.29 13.53
CA ARG A 77 -2.56 9.62 13.79
C ARG A 77 -3.12 9.05 12.50
N VAL A 78 -3.38 7.76 12.47
CA VAL A 78 -4.15 7.14 11.37
C VAL A 78 -5.62 7.51 11.58
N PRO A 79 -6.29 8.13 10.58
CA PRO A 79 -7.69 8.48 10.72
C PRO A 79 -8.58 7.22 10.75
N GLY A 80 -9.61 7.26 11.61
CA GLY A 80 -10.56 6.16 11.79
C GLY A 80 -10.13 5.12 12.82
N ILE A 81 -10.92 4.06 12.91
CA ILE A 81 -10.70 2.91 13.80
C ILE A 81 -10.21 1.75 12.93
N THR A 82 -9.10 1.15 13.32
CA THR A 82 -8.45 0.08 12.55
C THR A 82 -8.46 -1.22 13.34
N GLU A 83 -8.69 -2.33 12.65
CA GLU A 83 -8.50 -3.66 13.24
C GLU A 83 -7.03 -4.08 13.16
N ILE A 84 -6.48 -4.59 14.27
CA ILE A 84 -5.08 -5.07 14.32
C ILE A 84 -4.98 -6.60 14.29
N CYS A 85 -3.88 -7.11 13.76
CA CYS A 85 -3.59 -8.55 13.77
C CYS A 85 -3.29 -9.03 15.20
N THR A 86 -4.15 -9.86 15.78
CA THR A 86 -4.07 -10.25 17.20
C THR A 86 -3.10 -11.40 17.49
N TYR A 87 -2.87 -12.27 16.51
CA TYR A 87 -2.14 -13.54 16.68
C TYR A 87 -0.61 -13.39 16.70
N HIS A 88 -0.07 -12.24 16.28
CA HIS A 88 1.38 -12.02 16.25
C HIS A 88 1.95 -11.82 17.66
N PRO A 89 2.96 -12.60 18.09
CA PRO A 89 3.60 -12.45 19.40
C PRO A 89 4.66 -11.33 19.38
N ASP A 90 4.20 -10.10 19.20
CA ASP A 90 5.04 -8.91 19.00
C ASP A 90 4.55 -7.70 19.82
N TYR A 91 3.48 -7.88 20.59
CA TYR A 91 2.86 -6.80 21.35
C TYR A 91 3.41 -6.74 22.77
N ALA A 92 3.45 -5.52 23.29
CA ALA A 92 3.69 -5.22 24.70
C ALA A 92 2.71 -4.14 25.16
N LEU A 93 2.33 -4.19 26.44
CA LEU A 93 1.52 -3.18 27.10
C LEU A 93 2.41 -2.06 27.61
N ILE A 94 2.03 -0.81 27.38
CA ILE A 94 2.71 0.32 28.01
C ILE A 94 2.28 0.37 29.49
N PRO A 95 3.22 0.41 30.45
CA PRO A 95 2.87 0.64 31.85
C PRO A 95 2.14 1.97 32.03
N LYS A 96 1.16 2.02 32.94
CA LYS A 96 0.32 3.22 33.15
C LYS A 96 1.12 4.48 33.51
N GLU A 97 2.20 4.31 34.24
CA GLU A 97 3.07 5.40 34.69
C GLU A 97 3.81 6.03 33.50
N ASP A 98 4.19 5.21 32.51
CA ASP A 98 4.93 5.63 31.32
C ASP A 98 4.00 6.11 30.18
N GLU A 99 2.69 5.90 30.29
CA GLU A 99 1.74 6.24 29.22
C GLU A 99 1.76 7.75 28.91
N ALA A 100 1.80 8.60 29.94
CA ALA A 100 1.82 10.05 29.77
C ALA A 100 3.03 10.53 28.95
N ASP A 101 4.21 9.97 29.22
CA ASP A 101 5.44 10.34 28.53
C ASP A 101 5.53 9.74 27.13
N PHE A 102 4.88 8.59 26.90
CA PHE A 102 4.90 7.92 25.60
C PHE A 102 3.91 8.52 24.60
N ILE A 103 2.76 9.01 25.07
CA ILE A 103 1.72 9.56 24.20
C ILE A 103 2.21 10.88 23.59
N ILE A 104 1.82 11.11 22.33
CA ILE A 104 2.06 12.36 21.64
C ILE A 104 0.78 13.16 21.76
N GLU A 105 0.85 14.37 22.31
CA GLU A 105 -0.29 15.28 22.32
C GLU A 105 -0.54 15.82 20.92
N ASN A 106 -1.78 15.71 20.44
CA ASN A 106 -2.23 16.22 19.13
C ASN A 106 -1.31 15.82 17.96
N PRO A 107 -1.08 14.51 17.72
CA PRO A 107 -0.26 14.06 16.60
C PRO A 107 -0.87 14.49 15.27
N PRO A 108 -0.05 14.92 14.29
CA PRO A 108 -0.55 15.28 12.97
C PRO A 108 -1.24 14.08 12.30
N VAL A 109 -2.29 14.35 11.52
CA VAL A 109 -3.07 13.30 10.87
C VAL A 109 -2.29 12.73 9.69
N TRP A 110 -2.26 11.40 9.61
CA TRP A 110 -1.65 10.69 8.50
C TRP A 110 -2.38 11.03 7.21
N GLY A 111 -1.65 11.56 6.23
CA GLY A 111 -2.19 11.90 4.91
C GLY A 111 -2.57 13.36 4.67
N GLU A 112 -2.58 14.22 5.70
CA GLU A 112 -2.85 15.66 5.48
C GLU A 112 -1.65 16.39 4.87
N SER A 113 -0.43 16.09 5.35
CA SER A 113 0.81 16.75 4.90
C SER A 113 1.63 15.96 3.89
N ASP A 114 1.45 14.64 3.84
CA ASP A 114 2.35 13.70 3.15
C ASP A 114 1.68 13.07 1.92
N VAL A 115 0.91 13.87 1.17
CA VAL A 115 0.27 13.38 -0.04
C VAL A 115 1.33 13.17 -1.11
N GLN A 116 1.55 11.92 -1.47
CA GLN A 116 2.40 11.55 -2.59
C GLN A 116 1.52 11.42 -3.84
N LEU A 117 1.80 12.26 -4.83
CA LEU A 117 1.17 12.20 -6.14
C LEU A 117 1.66 10.96 -6.89
N LEU A 118 0.71 10.10 -7.25
CA LEU A 118 0.94 8.91 -8.05
C LEU A 118 0.64 9.21 -9.53
N PRO A 119 1.46 8.69 -10.45
CA PRO A 119 1.26 8.92 -11.88
C PRO A 119 -0.01 8.21 -12.38
N LYS A 120 -0.91 8.93 -13.05
CA LYS A 120 -2.09 8.35 -13.69
C LYS A 120 -1.78 7.28 -14.75
N TYR A 121 -0.59 7.36 -15.33
CA TYR A 121 -0.14 6.45 -16.37
C TYR A 121 1.25 5.89 -16.07
N ILE A 122 1.44 4.62 -16.40
CA ILE A 122 2.75 3.99 -16.45
C ILE A 122 3.17 3.80 -17.90
N LYS A 123 4.49 3.83 -18.12
CA LYS A 123 5.07 3.52 -19.42
C LYS A 123 4.84 2.04 -19.73
N VAL A 124 4.42 1.74 -20.95
CA VAL A 124 4.28 0.34 -21.41
C VAL A 124 5.65 -0.34 -21.41
N PRO A 125 5.76 -1.59 -20.91
CA PRO A 125 6.99 -2.36 -21.00
C PRO A 125 7.49 -2.46 -22.45
N PRO A 126 8.81 -2.44 -22.70
CA PRO A 126 9.38 -2.28 -24.04
C PRO A 126 8.92 -3.36 -25.02
N VAL A 127 8.78 -4.61 -24.57
CA VAL A 127 8.30 -5.73 -25.39
C VAL A 127 6.83 -5.55 -25.80
N MET A 128 5.99 -5.08 -24.89
CA MET A 128 4.57 -4.84 -25.16
C MET A 128 4.38 -3.63 -26.08
N ALA A 129 5.19 -2.59 -25.94
CA ALA A 129 5.19 -1.44 -26.84
C ALA A 129 5.54 -1.84 -28.28
N GLU A 130 6.55 -2.70 -28.47
CA GLU A 130 6.90 -3.28 -29.78
C GLU A 130 5.76 -4.11 -30.37
N PHE A 131 5.11 -4.94 -29.57
CA PHE A 131 3.96 -5.73 -30.01
C PHE A 131 2.78 -4.87 -30.48
N LEU A 132 2.42 -3.85 -29.70
CA LEU A 132 1.33 -2.92 -30.03
C LEU A 132 1.61 -2.13 -31.31
N ASN A 133 2.84 -1.67 -31.51
CA ASN A 133 3.23 -0.98 -32.74
C ASN A 133 3.13 -1.86 -33.98
N ARG A 134 3.58 -3.12 -33.89
CA ARG A 134 3.48 -4.08 -35.01
C ARG A 134 2.03 -4.36 -35.38
N LYS A 135 1.16 -4.46 -34.38
CA LYS A 135 -0.29 -4.63 -34.58
C LYS A 135 -0.91 -3.41 -35.27
N LYS A 136 -0.56 -2.18 -34.85
CA LYS A 136 -1.04 -0.92 -35.46
C LYS A 136 -0.67 -0.80 -36.95
N LEU A 137 0.51 -1.30 -37.32
CA LEU A 137 1.00 -1.26 -38.71
C LEU A 137 0.57 -2.47 -39.55
N ASN A 138 -0.17 -3.42 -38.97
CA ASN A 138 -0.59 -4.68 -39.61
C ASN A 138 0.60 -5.52 -40.16
N ILE A 139 1.77 -5.42 -39.51
CA ILE A 139 3.01 -6.11 -39.90
C ILE A 139 3.08 -7.46 -39.19
N ARG A 140 3.38 -8.55 -39.92
CA ARG A 140 3.56 -9.89 -39.33
C ARG A 140 4.73 -9.87 -38.32
N PRO A 141 4.62 -10.57 -37.17
CA PRO A 141 5.69 -10.59 -36.18
C PRO A 141 6.95 -11.26 -36.76
N ASN A 142 8.00 -10.48 -36.97
CA ASN A 142 9.33 -10.99 -37.29
C ASN A 142 10.29 -10.55 -36.16
N ILE A 143 11.00 -11.51 -35.57
CA ILE A 143 11.95 -11.30 -34.46
C ILE A 143 13.21 -10.55 -34.95
N THR A 144 13.41 -10.44 -36.26
CA THR A 144 14.65 -9.96 -36.89
C THR A 144 14.51 -8.62 -37.62
N LEU A 145 13.65 -7.70 -37.16
CA LEU A 145 13.56 -6.36 -37.75
C LEU A 145 14.69 -5.45 -37.23
N LYS A 146 15.85 -5.50 -37.89
CA LYS A 146 16.87 -4.45 -37.79
C LYS A 146 16.58 -3.37 -38.84
N GLY A 147 16.46 -2.10 -38.42
CA GLY A 147 16.38 -0.96 -39.35
C GLY A 147 14.98 -0.41 -39.66
N LEU A 148 14.07 -0.38 -38.69
CA LEU A 148 12.82 0.39 -38.81
C LEU A 148 13.13 1.89 -38.86
N SER A 149 13.08 2.50 -40.05
CA SER A 149 13.23 3.96 -40.22
C SER A 149 11.87 4.64 -40.41
N LYS A 150 11.77 5.90 -39.96
CA LYS A 150 10.58 6.75 -40.05
C LYS A 150 10.05 6.87 -41.48
N GLU A 151 10.94 6.91 -42.45
CA GLU A 151 10.62 7.11 -43.86
C GLU A 151 10.00 5.88 -44.54
N ARG A 152 10.39 4.66 -44.14
CA ARG A 152 9.92 3.42 -44.79
C ARG A 152 8.66 2.83 -44.16
N HIS A 153 8.48 3.03 -42.86
CA HIS A 153 7.44 2.34 -42.09
C HIS A 153 6.64 3.28 -41.16
N GLY A 154 6.84 4.61 -41.25
CA GLY A 154 6.15 5.57 -40.39
C GLY A 154 6.55 5.51 -38.92
N TYR A 155 7.66 4.84 -38.60
CA TYR A 155 8.11 4.61 -37.22
C TYR A 155 8.94 5.79 -36.70
N ASP A 156 8.45 6.51 -35.68
CA ASP A 156 9.26 7.49 -34.96
C ASP A 156 9.66 6.90 -33.60
N ALA A 157 10.91 7.06 -33.17
CA ALA A 157 11.32 6.63 -31.82
C ALA A 157 10.47 7.32 -30.73
N LYS A 158 9.82 8.44 -31.08
CA LYS A 158 8.83 9.16 -30.27
C LYS A 158 7.50 8.42 -30.10
N SER A 159 7.00 7.68 -31.10
CA SER A 159 5.70 6.98 -30.99
C SER A 159 5.75 5.74 -30.07
N LEU A 160 6.94 5.17 -29.84
CA LEU A 160 7.18 4.16 -28.79
C LEU A 160 7.02 4.71 -27.37
N ILE A 161 7.14 6.02 -27.20
CA ILE A 161 7.09 6.72 -25.91
C ILE A 161 5.64 7.11 -25.54
N GLU A 162 4.73 7.10 -26.50
CA GLU A 162 3.34 7.58 -26.33
C GLU A 162 2.38 6.54 -25.74
N PHE A 163 2.71 5.24 -25.78
CA PHE A 163 1.84 4.26 -25.13
C PHE A 163 1.91 4.43 -23.62
N ARG A 164 0.77 4.76 -23.05
CA ARG A 164 0.52 4.94 -21.63
C ARG A 164 -0.53 3.93 -21.20
N ILE A 165 -0.20 3.11 -20.21
CA ILE A 165 -1.18 2.24 -19.54
C ILE A 165 -1.73 3.01 -18.34
N PRO A 166 -3.06 3.09 -18.13
CA PRO A 166 -3.61 3.66 -16.92
C PRO A 166 -3.08 2.88 -15.71
N ALA A 167 -2.46 3.58 -14.77
CA ALA A 167 -1.99 3.00 -13.53
C ALA A 167 -3.21 2.64 -12.67
N VAL A 168 -3.31 1.36 -12.30
CA VAL A 168 -4.32 0.88 -11.35
C VAL A 168 -3.61 0.66 -10.03
N TYR A 169 -4.05 1.40 -9.01
CA TYR A 169 -3.49 1.30 -7.67
C TYR A 169 -4.35 0.38 -6.81
N ASP A 170 -3.68 -0.51 -6.10
CA ASP A 170 -4.34 -1.35 -5.10
C ASP A 170 -4.73 -0.48 -3.90
N GLN A 171 -6.02 -0.16 -3.80
CA GLN A 171 -6.58 0.60 -2.68
C GLN A 171 -6.78 -0.26 -1.42
N SER A 172 -6.49 -1.57 -1.44
CA SER A 172 -6.87 -2.51 -0.37
C SER A 172 -6.13 -2.35 0.95
N LYS A 173 -5.13 -1.46 1.04
CA LYS A 173 -4.35 -1.29 2.26
C LYS A 173 -4.72 0.02 2.97
N PHE A 174 -5.48 -0.12 4.05
CA PHE A 174 -6.06 0.91 4.92
C PHE A 174 -5.16 2.12 5.25
N LEU A 175 -3.84 1.97 5.38
CA LEU A 175 -2.92 3.09 5.66
C LEU A 175 -2.52 3.93 4.44
N PHE A 176 -2.66 3.38 3.23
CA PHE A 176 -2.11 3.99 2.02
C PHE A 176 -3.12 4.87 1.26
N GLN A 177 -4.43 4.66 1.46
CA GLN A 177 -5.47 5.51 0.86
C GLN A 177 -5.26 6.98 1.22
N TYR A 178 -4.91 7.28 2.46
CA TYR A 178 -4.70 8.66 2.92
C TYR A 178 -3.39 9.29 2.42
N LYS A 179 -2.43 8.49 1.96
CA LYS A 179 -1.11 8.98 1.55
C LYS A 179 -1.05 9.31 0.05
N TYR A 180 -1.92 8.74 -0.75
CA TYR A 180 -1.76 8.78 -2.20
C TYR A 180 -2.92 9.50 -2.88
N ARG A 181 -2.59 10.36 -3.85
CA ARG A 181 -3.56 10.94 -4.78
C ARG A 181 -3.11 10.68 -6.20
N ILE A 182 -4.05 10.47 -7.11
CA ILE A 182 -3.74 10.28 -8.53
C ILE A 182 -3.62 11.67 -9.17
N ALA A 183 -2.49 11.92 -9.83
CA ALA A 183 -2.26 13.18 -10.55
C ALA A 183 -3.19 13.31 -11.77
N ASP A 184 -3.76 14.49 -12.00
CA ASP A 184 -4.46 14.80 -13.26
C ASP A 184 -3.60 15.76 -14.09
N GLU A 185 -3.32 15.41 -15.35
CA GLU A 185 -2.28 16.06 -16.18
C GLU A 185 -2.53 17.57 -16.41
N ASP A 186 -3.79 18.03 -16.31
CA ASP A 186 -4.18 19.39 -16.69
C ASP A 186 -4.66 20.29 -15.53
N ASN A 187 -5.01 19.75 -14.36
CA ASN A 187 -5.78 20.51 -13.34
C ASN A 187 -5.42 20.24 -11.86
N GLY A 188 -4.30 19.58 -11.58
CA GLY A 188 -3.92 19.29 -10.19
C GLY A 188 -4.71 18.13 -9.57
N GLU A 189 -4.86 18.15 -8.24
CA GLU A 189 -5.42 17.04 -7.46
C GLU A 189 -6.90 16.76 -7.78
N LYS A 190 -7.25 15.50 -8.03
CA LYS A 190 -8.64 15.04 -8.01
C LYS A 190 -8.83 13.95 -6.95
N PRO A 191 -10.02 13.86 -6.33
CA PRO A 191 -10.33 12.81 -5.37
C PRO A 191 -10.25 11.42 -6.02
N ASP A 192 -9.98 10.42 -5.17
CA ASP A 192 -9.84 9.02 -5.58
C ASP A 192 -10.98 8.57 -6.49
N ILE A 193 -10.58 7.93 -7.58
CA ILE A 193 -11.51 7.39 -8.57
C ILE A 193 -12.20 6.18 -7.91
N ASP A 194 -13.54 6.19 -7.93
CA ASP A 194 -14.39 5.07 -7.50
C ASP A 194 -14.27 3.93 -8.53
N TYR A 195 -13.35 2.99 -8.28
CA TYR A 195 -12.98 1.92 -9.21
C TYR A 195 -14.08 0.85 -9.37
N ASP A 196 -15.06 0.78 -8.47
CA ASP A 196 -16.18 -0.18 -8.55
C ASP A 196 -17.09 0.07 -9.77
N LYS A 197 -16.99 1.26 -10.38
CA LYS A 197 -17.81 1.67 -11.54
C LYS A 197 -17.09 1.61 -12.87
N HIS A 198 -15.81 1.23 -12.92
CA HIS A 198 -15.06 1.21 -14.17
C HIS A 198 -15.10 -0.18 -14.82
N PRO A 199 -15.79 -0.38 -15.97
CA PRO A 199 -15.70 -1.63 -16.68
C PRO A 199 -14.25 -1.85 -17.12
N LEU A 200 -13.78 -3.05 -16.77
CA LEU A 200 -12.53 -3.73 -17.11
C LEU A 200 -11.69 -3.01 -18.17
N TYR A 201 -10.52 -2.53 -17.73
CA TYR A 201 -9.25 -2.26 -18.43
C TYR A 201 -9.16 -2.49 -19.96
N CYS A 202 -9.79 -3.55 -20.48
CA CYS A 202 -9.83 -3.92 -21.89
C CYS A 202 -10.63 -2.95 -22.78
N GLU A 203 -11.76 -2.38 -22.34
CA GLU A 203 -12.63 -1.61 -23.24
C GLU A 203 -12.00 -0.28 -23.67
N ARG A 204 -11.39 0.47 -22.75
CA ARG A 204 -10.68 1.73 -23.08
C ARG A 204 -9.39 1.50 -23.87
N LEU A 205 -8.70 0.39 -23.64
CA LEU A 205 -7.54 -0.03 -24.44
C LEU A 205 -7.94 -0.35 -25.89
N LEU A 206 -9.17 -0.81 -26.11
CA LEU A 206 -9.73 -1.08 -27.44
C LEU A 206 -10.30 0.19 -28.10
N GLN A 207 -10.89 1.11 -27.34
CA GLN A 207 -11.38 2.40 -27.86
C GLN A 207 -10.24 3.29 -28.40
N GLY A 208 -9.03 3.21 -27.82
CA GLY A 208 -7.83 3.87 -28.36
C GLY A 208 -7.27 3.27 -29.66
N ILE A 209 -7.90 2.22 -30.20
CA ILE A 209 -7.52 1.53 -31.46
C ILE A 209 -8.46 1.92 -32.61
N GLU A 210 -9.44 2.81 -32.39
CA GLU A 210 -10.27 3.29 -33.50
C GLU A 210 -9.38 3.93 -34.57
N MET A 211 -9.46 3.35 -35.77
CA MET A 211 -8.65 3.74 -36.93
C MET A 211 -8.93 5.21 -37.24
N VAL A 212 -7.90 6.04 -37.21
CA VAL A 212 -7.97 7.39 -37.78
C VAL A 212 -8.35 7.20 -39.25
N GLU A 213 -9.59 7.57 -39.61
CA GLU A 213 -10.05 7.55 -40.99
C GLU A 213 -9.06 8.38 -41.82
N THR A 214 -8.42 7.74 -42.79
CA THR A 214 -7.58 8.44 -43.76
C THR A 214 -8.50 9.32 -44.59
N VAL A 215 -8.49 10.61 -44.27
CA VAL A 215 -9.06 11.68 -45.10
C VAL A 215 -8.48 11.53 -46.52
N LYS A 216 -9.36 11.36 -47.50
CA LYS A 216 -9.04 11.29 -48.94
C LYS A 216 -8.56 12.63 -49.47
#